data_AF-A0A150P3T4-F1
#
_entry.id   AF-A0A150P3T4-F1
#
_cell.length_a   1.000
_cell.length_b   1.000
_cell.length_c   1.000
_cell.angle_alpha   90.00
_cell.angle_beta   90.00
_cell.angle_gamma   90.00
#
_symmetry.space_group_name_H-M   'P 1'
#
loop_
_entity.id
_entity.type
_entity.pdbx_description
1 polymer ?
#
loop_
_entity_poly.entity_id
_entity_poly.type
_entity_poly.pdbx_seq_one_letter_code
_entity_poly.pdbx_strand_id
1 'polypeptide(L)'
;MLTSRQRIVGGAVDTAHAYVVGVGNRMRAYCTGTVISRRTVITAGHCHGGATRVYFGTNLGRRSASVRVEEARRHPAFDGATLENDLTLLKLESDAPVQPAPLLREAMENNGWYVGPDYTFVGYGVSDGVTGAGFGTRRVVTFPILAVGPARVGGTPGMISDTQFYYQVPAMNTCAGDSGGPAFLVRWGVERHAGVTSFGDDPCTLDGVQARTDHHQIARFIQPTIDEFEADNPCRADGLCEASCDVGPEVVDPDCADLHCGADGVCSLACVQPADPDCALDDAPARWWR
;
A
#
# COMPACT_ATOMS: atom_id res chain seq x y z
N MET A 1 -0.97 1.75 36.71
CA MET A 1 -2.10 2.16 35.85
C MET A 1 -1.52 2.84 34.62
N LEU A 2 -1.26 2.09 33.55
CA LEU A 2 -0.76 2.64 32.29
C LEU A 2 -1.97 2.91 31.39
N THR A 3 -2.30 4.17 31.23
CA THR A 3 -3.31 4.64 30.28
C THR A 3 -2.65 4.75 28.90
N SER A 4 -2.80 3.73 28.05
CA SER A 4 -2.45 3.81 26.63
C SER A 4 -3.73 3.95 25.82
N ARG A 5 -3.88 5.10 25.14
CA ARG A 5 -4.93 5.36 24.14
C ARG A 5 -4.31 5.17 22.76
N GLN A 6 -4.69 4.16 21.98
CA GLN A 6 -4.14 3.99 20.62
C GLN A 6 -5.12 3.28 19.63
N ARG A 7 -5.03 3.56 18.31
CA ARG A 7 -6.10 3.42 17.26
C ARG A 7 -5.60 2.88 15.88
N ILE A 8 -6.30 1.97 15.17
CA ILE A 8 -5.79 0.84 14.30
C ILE A 8 -5.18 -0.12 15.26
N VAL A 9 -6.05 -0.82 16.00
CA VAL A 9 -5.87 -1.16 17.43
C VAL A 9 -4.43 -0.82 17.87
N GLY A 10 -4.12 0.42 18.29
CA GLY A 10 -2.70 0.81 18.49
C GLY A 10 -2.02 1.89 17.60
N GLY A 11 -2.47 2.17 16.39
CA GLY A 11 -1.83 3.14 15.46
C GLY A 11 -2.08 4.65 15.70
N ALA A 12 -1.41 5.46 14.87
CA ALA A 12 -1.51 6.93 14.85
C ALA A 12 -2.18 7.43 13.55
N VAL A 13 -2.68 8.67 13.54
CA VAL A 13 -3.22 9.28 12.30
C VAL A 13 -2.08 9.46 11.30
N ASP A 14 -2.30 9.01 10.07
CA ASP A 14 -1.31 9.10 9.01
C ASP A 14 -1.53 10.30 8.10
N THR A 15 -0.44 11.02 7.82
CA THR A 15 -0.40 12.12 6.84
C THR A 15 0.68 11.95 5.77
N ALA A 16 1.55 10.95 5.90
CA ALA A 16 2.71 10.76 5.01
C ALA A 16 2.36 9.91 3.77
N HIS A 17 1.43 8.95 3.89
CA HIS A 17 1.21 7.95 2.84
C HIS A 17 0.05 8.35 1.92
N ALA A 18 0.16 9.49 1.23
CA ALA A 18 -0.90 10.05 0.38
C ALA A 18 -1.45 9.07 -0.68
N TYR A 19 -0.60 8.17 -1.18
CA TYR A 19 -0.91 7.08 -2.11
C TYR A 19 -1.79 5.97 -1.52
N VAL A 20 -2.01 5.94 -0.21
CA VAL A 20 -2.95 5.00 0.42
C VAL A 20 -4.34 5.60 0.43
N VAL A 21 -5.25 4.90 -0.24
CA VAL A 21 -6.56 5.39 -0.68
C VAL A 21 -7.70 4.55 -0.16
N GLY A 22 -8.88 5.16 -0.03
CA GLY A 22 -10.11 4.43 0.26
C GLY A 22 -10.72 3.86 -1.03
N VAL A 23 -10.99 2.57 -1.06
CA VAL A 23 -11.61 1.86 -2.19
C VAL A 23 -13.07 1.56 -1.88
N GLY A 24 -13.95 1.85 -2.84
CA GLY A 24 -15.32 1.37 -2.77
C GLY A 24 -16.19 1.84 -3.92
N ASN A 25 -17.40 2.31 -3.61
CA ASN A 25 -18.36 2.77 -4.61
C ASN A 25 -18.77 4.22 -4.38
N ARG A 26 -19.64 4.76 -5.23
CA ARG A 26 -20.13 6.16 -5.14
C ARG A 26 -20.65 6.55 -3.75
N MET A 27 -21.21 5.61 -2.98
CA MET A 27 -21.80 5.88 -1.67
C MET A 27 -20.74 5.91 -0.56
N ARG A 28 -19.85 4.93 -0.53
CA ARG A 28 -18.83 4.80 0.53
C ARG A 28 -17.62 3.98 0.08
N ALA A 29 -16.50 4.23 0.75
CA ALA A 29 -15.40 3.28 0.80
C ALA A 29 -15.74 2.14 1.77
N TYR A 30 -15.17 0.97 1.53
CA TYR A 30 -15.27 -0.21 2.39
C TYR A 30 -13.96 -1.01 2.45
N CYS A 31 -13.00 -0.73 1.57
CA CYS A 31 -11.65 -1.26 1.58
C CYS A 31 -10.62 -0.12 1.51
N THR A 32 -9.37 -0.49 1.68
CA THR A 32 -8.20 0.35 1.43
C THR A 32 -7.51 -0.13 0.14
N GLY A 33 -6.68 0.70 -0.48
CA GLY A 33 -5.81 0.34 -1.58
C GLY A 33 -4.58 1.24 -1.62
N THR A 34 -3.68 0.96 -2.57
CA THR A 34 -2.47 1.76 -2.80
C THR A 34 -2.36 2.13 -4.26
N VAL A 35 -2.09 3.39 -4.56
CA VAL A 35 -1.66 3.82 -5.90
C VAL A 35 -0.25 3.29 -6.14
N ILE A 36 -0.08 2.41 -7.13
CA ILE A 36 1.20 1.77 -7.48
C ILE A 36 1.70 2.12 -8.87
N SER A 37 0.87 2.78 -9.68
CA SER A 37 1.26 3.45 -10.92
C SER A 37 0.32 4.64 -11.16
N ARG A 38 0.54 5.42 -12.22
CA ARG A 38 -0.18 6.69 -12.49
C ARG A 38 -1.70 6.55 -12.45
N ARG A 39 -2.23 5.43 -12.93
CA ARG A 39 -3.66 5.11 -12.98
C ARG A 39 -3.98 3.75 -12.39
N THR A 40 -3.03 3.10 -11.72
CA THR A 40 -3.21 1.75 -11.20
C THR A 40 -3.22 1.77 -9.68
N VAL A 41 -4.31 1.27 -9.11
CA VAL A 41 -4.46 1.04 -7.67
C VAL A 41 -4.51 -0.45 -7.41
N ILE A 42 -3.71 -0.93 -6.46
CA ILE A 42 -3.79 -2.29 -5.94
C ILE A 42 -4.66 -2.35 -4.68
N THR A 43 -5.47 -3.39 -4.57
CA THR A 43 -6.32 -3.69 -3.41
C THR A 43 -6.53 -5.21 -3.31
N ALA A 44 -7.31 -5.68 -2.34
CA ALA A 44 -7.56 -7.11 -2.16
C ALA A 44 -8.53 -7.67 -3.21
N GLY A 45 -8.36 -8.95 -3.53
CA GLY A 45 -9.20 -9.74 -4.43
C GLY A 45 -10.67 -9.77 -3.99
N HIS A 46 -10.89 -9.92 -2.69
CA HIS A 46 -12.23 -9.91 -2.10
C HIS A 46 -12.90 -8.51 -2.12
N CYS A 47 -12.13 -7.42 -2.29
CA CYS A 47 -12.64 -6.06 -2.46
C CYS A 47 -13.12 -5.73 -3.88
N HIS A 48 -12.82 -6.60 -4.86
CA HIS A 48 -13.13 -6.41 -6.28
C HIS A 48 -14.60 -6.05 -6.56
N GLY A 49 -15.54 -6.70 -5.87
CA GLY A 49 -16.97 -6.53 -6.11
C GLY A 49 -17.47 -5.13 -5.78
N GLY A 50 -17.86 -4.36 -6.80
CA GLY A 50 -18.46 -3.02 -6.63
C GLY A 50 -17.45 -1.88 -6.49
N ALA A 51 -16.15 -2.14 -6.68
CA ALA A 51 -15.10 -1.13 -6.67
C ALA A 51 -15.23 -0.23 -7.90
N THR A 52 -15.91 0.91 -7.75
CA THR A 52 -16.22 1.88 -8.82
C THR A 52 -15.64 3.27 -8.52
N ARG A 53 -15.02 3.45 -7.34
CA ARG A 53 -14.51 4.72 -6.88
C ARG A 53 -13.29 4.53 -5.96
N VAL A 54 -12.29 5.37 -6.16
CA VAL A 54 -11.14 5.55 -5.28
C VAL A 54 -11.18 6.94 -4.65
N TYR A 55 -10.87 7.03 -3.36
CA TYR A 55 -10.98 8.23 -2.55
C TYR A 55 -9.64 8.60 -1.93
N PHE A 56 -9.28 9.88 -2.03
CA PHE A 56 -7.99 10.41 -1.58
C PHE A 56 -8.14 11.34 -0.37
N GLY A 57 -7.11 11.37 0.47
CA GLY A 57 -6.97 12.25 1.63
C GLY A 57 -7.10 11.53 2.98
N THR A 58 -6.51 12.12 4.02
CA THR A 58 -6.40 11.53 5.37
C THR A 58 -7.74 11.11 6.00
N ASN A 59 -8.86 11.75 5.65
CA ASN A 59 -10.17 11.37 6.15
C ASN A 59 -11.18 11.26 4.99
N LEU A 60 -11.79 10.09 4.81
CA LEU A 60 -12.70 9.81 3.70
C LEU A 60 -14.02 10.60 3.78
N GLY A 61 -14.41 11.05 4.98
CA GLY A 61 -15.53 11.95 5.19
C GLY A 61 -15.22 13.41 4.84
N ARG A 62 -13.94 13.78 4.78
CA ARG A 62 -13.43 15.10 4.36
C ARG A 62 -12.39 14.95 3.24
N ARG A 63 -12.66 14.04 2.31
CA ARG A 63 -11.76 13.68 1.19
C ARG A 63 -11.39 14.88 0.33
N SER A 64 -10.14 14.91 -0.13
CA SER A 64 -9.62 15.95 -1.01
C SER A 64 -10.02 15.69 -2.47
N ALA A 65 -10.04 14.43 -2.89
CA ALA A 65 -10.39 14.03 -4.25
C ALA A 65 -11.05 12.65 -4.32
N SER A 66 -11.67 12.36 -5.46
CA SER A 66 -12.12 11.00 -5.81
C SER A 66 -11.99 10.78 -7.30
N VAL A 67 -11.52 9.60 -7.71
CA VAL A 67 -11.42 9.20 -9.11
C VAL A 67 -12.29 7.96 -9.32
N ARG A 68 -12.93 7.86 -10.50
CA ARG A 68 -13.71 6.66 -10.85
C ARG A 68 -12.76 5.54 -11.28
N VAL A 69 -13.20 4.32 -11.04
CA VAL A 69 -12.55 3.11 -11.57
C VAL A 69 -13.14 2.84 -12.95
N GLU A 70 -12.28 2.83 -13.96
CA GLU A 70 -12.60 2.46 -15.35
C GLU A 70 -12.72 0.94 -15.49
N GLU A 71 -11.75 0.22 -14.92
CA GLU A 71 -11.66 -1.24 -14.98
C GLU A 71 -11.19 -1.80 -13.64
N ALA A 72 -11.76 -2.94 -13.23
CA ALA A 72 -11.26 -3.73 -12.11
C ALA A 72 -10.88 -5.12 -12.63
N ARG A 73 -9.67 -5.55 -12.33
CA ARG A 73 -9.14 -6.85 -12.74
C ARG A 73 -8.67 -7.60 -11.51
N ARG A 74 -9.41 -8.64 -11.13
CA ARG A 74 -9.00 -9.55 -10.05
C ARG A 74 -7.96 -10.53 -10.54
N HIS A 75 -7.04 -10.92 -9.65
CA HIS A 75 -6.10 -12.00 -9.95
C HIS A 75 -6.88 -13.24 -10.42
N PRO A 76 -6.55 -13.84 -11.58
CA PRO A 76 -7.36 -14.90 -12.20
C PRO A 76 -7.40 -16.18 -11.36
N ALA A 77 -6.36 -16.42 -10.56
CA ALA A 77 -6.27 -17.54 -9.62
C ALA A 77 -6.71 -17.18 -8.19
N PHE A 78 -7.45 -16.08 -7.99
CA PHE A 78 -8.03 -15.78 -6.68
C PHE A 78 -8.97 -16.89 -6.21
N ASP A 79 -8.72 -17.41 -5.02
CA ASP A 79 -9.58 -18.39 -4.35
C ASP A 79 -10.29 -17.73 -3.17
N GLY A 80 -11.62 -17.62 -3.25
CA GLY A 80 -12.43 -16.99 -2.20
C GLY A 80 -12.60 -17.82 -0.93
N ALA A 81 -12.21 -19.10 -0.93
CA ALA A 81 -12.27 -19.97 0.24
C ALA A 81 -10.96 -19.95 1.03
N THR A 82 -9.81 -19.92 0.34
CA THR A 82 -8.48 -19.92 0.98
C THR A 82 -7.85 -18.53 1.06
N LEU A 83 -8.41 -17.55 0.32
CA LEU A 83 -7.84 -16.22 0.13
C LEU A 83 -6.40 -16.27 -0.43
N GLU A 84 -6.11 -17.30 -1.21
CA GLU A 84 -4.90 -17.33 -2.04
C GLU A 84 -5.05 -16.37 -3.21
N ASN A 85 -3.94 -15.72 -3.58
CA ASN A 85 -3.92 -14.71 -4.63
C ASN A 85 -4.96 -13.59 -4.43
N ASP A 86 -5.18 -13.15 -3.18
CA ASP A 86 -6.18 -12.15 -2.79
C ASP A 86 -5.83 -10.73 -3.23
N LEU A 87 -5.81 -10.50 -4.55
CA LEU A 87 -5.36 -9.25 -5.17
C LEU A 87 -6.27 -8.81 -6.30
N THR A 88 -6.43 -7.50 -6.45
CA THR A 88 -7.12 -6.85 -7.58
C THR A 88 -6.41 -5.56 -7.94
N LEU A 89 -6.31 -5.31 -9.25
CA LEU A 89 -5.86 -4.05 -9.79
C LEU A 89 -7.04 -3.26 -10.33
N LEU A 90 -7.05 -1.96 -10.05
CA LEU A 90 -8.06 -1.01 -10.49
C LEU A 90 -7.40 0.00 -11.42
N LYS A 91 -7.92 0.13 -12.64
CA LYS A 91 -7.58 1.21 -13.57
C LYS A 91 -8.43 2.43 -13.24
N LEU A 92 -7.80 3.57 -13.05
CA LEU A 92 -8.45 4.86 -12.82
C LEU A 92 -8.77 5.55 -14.15
N GLU A 93 -9.92 6.25 -14.21
CA GLU A 93 -10.29 7.07 -15.40
C GLU A 93 -9.31 8.24 -15.67
N SER A 94 -8.55 8.66 -14.66
CA SER A 94 -7.56 9.73 -14.73
C SER A 94 -6.39 9.44 -13.80
N ASP A 95 -5.28 10.17 -14.00
CA ASP A 95 -4.11 10.10 -13.14
C ASP A 95 -4.49 10.31 -11.68
N ALA A 96 -3.86 9.54 -10.79
CA ALA A 96 -3.96 9.72 -9.37
C ALA A 96 -3.30 11.06 -8.98
N PRO A 97 -3.93 11.88 -8.12
CA PRO A 97 -3.40 13.18 -7.70
C PRO A 97 -2.33 13.04 -6.60
N VAL A 98 -1.53 11.97 -6.65
CA VAL A 98 -0.51 11.61 -5.65
C VAL A 98 0.59 10.81 -6.34
N GLN A 99 1.81 10.93 -5.83
CA GLN A 99 2.93 10.09 -6.25
C GLN A 99 2.64 8.61 -5.96
N PRO A 100 2.75 7.69 -6.94
CA PRO A 100 2.60 6.26 -6.68
C PRO A 100 3.67 5.71 -5.73
N ALA A 101 3.31 4.70 -4.94
CA ALA A 101 4.25 3.99 -4.09
C ALA A 101 5.11 3.02 -4.94
N PRO A 102 6.44 2.98 -4.75
CA PRO A 102 7.27 1.98 -5.40
C PRO A 102 6.91 0.56 -4.96
N LEU A 103 7.01 -0.39 -5.89
CA LEU A 103 6.77 -1.80 -5.62
C LEU A 103 8.02 -2.50 -5.09
N LEU A 104 7.84 -3.43 -4.15
CA LEU A 104 8.90 -4.38 -3.81
C LEU A 104 8.99 -5.41 -4.94
N ARG A 105 10.03 -5.29 -5.78
CA ARG A 105 10.29 -6.21 -6.91
C ARG A 105 11.19 -7.39 -6.55
N GLU A 106 11.75 -7.39 -5.34
CA GLU A 106 12.59 -8.47 -4.82
C GLU A 106 11.74 -9.55 -4.16
N ALA A 107 12.01 -10.83 -4.48
CA ALA A 107 11.32 -11.94 -3.86
C ALA A 107 11.64 -12.05 -2.37
N MET A 108 10.60 -12.02 -1.55
CA MET A 108 10.65 -12.21 -0.10
C MET A 108 10.92 -13.68 0.25
N GLU A 109 11.68 -13.88 1.32
CA GLU A 109 12.06 -15.21 1.82
C GLU A 109 12.04 -15.22 3.36
N ASN A 110 12.06 -16.41 3.96
CA ASN A 110 12.20 -16.57 5.42
C ASN A 110 13.66 -16.37 5.86
N ASN A 111 14.13 -15.12 5.83
CA ASN A 111 15.46 -14.73 6.31
C ASN A 111 15.40 -13.36 7.02
N GLY A 112 16.52 -12.95 7.62
CA GLY A 112 16.58 -11.70 8.40
C GLY A 112 16.41 -10.41 7.62
N TRP A 113 16.33 -10.45 6.29
CA TRP A 113 16.04 -9.27 5.46
C TRP A 113 14.54 -8.96 5.38
N TYR A 114 13.68 -9.95 5.60
CA TYR A 114 12.23 -9.83 5.46
C TYR A 114 11.47 -10.21 6.73
N VAL A 115 12.02 -11.13 7.55
CA VAL A 115 11.44 -11.50 8.84
C VAL A 115 12.25 -10.84 9.94
N GLY A 116 11.60 -10.03 10.77
CA GLY A 116 12.22 -9.27 11.86
C GLY A 116 12.28 -7.75 11.66
N PRO A 117 12.54 -7.21 10.45
CA PRO A 117 12.37 -5.78 10.19
C PRO A 117 10.92 -5.34 10.36
N ASP A 118 10.72 -4.07 10.74
CA ASP A 118 9.39 -3.48 10.82
C ASP A 118 8.80 -3.24 9.43
N TYR A 119 7.53 -3.58 9.29
CA TYR A 119 6.69 -3.23 8.16
C TYR A 119 5.74 -2.10 8.57
N THR A 120 5.53 -1.13 7.69
CA THR A 120 4.57 -0.05 7.87
C THR A 120 3.22 -0.46 7.30
N PHE A 121 2.21 -0.62 8.15
CA PHE A 121 0.84 -0.92 7.75
C PHE A 121 0.02 0.36 7.78
N VAL A 122 -0.74 0.61 6.71
CA VAL A 122 -1.53 1.84 6.58
C VAL A 122 -2.94 1.51 6.09
N GLY A 123 -3.96 2.12 6.68
CA GLY A 123 -5.32 1.94 6.19
C GLY A 123 -6.38 2.81 6.85
N TYR A 124 -7.61 2.68 6.35
CA TYR A 124 -8.78 3.44 6.78
C TYR A 124 -9.76 2.61 7.63
N GLY A 125 -9.37 1.39 8.01
CA GLY A 125 -10.18 0.47 8.77
C GLY A 125 -10.59 0.99 10.13
N VAL A 126 -11.45 0.21 10.78
CA VAL A 126 -11.89 0.51 12.14
C VAL A 126 -10.68 0.50 13.08
N SER A 127 -10.66 1.48 13.98
CA SER A 127 -9.55 1.64 14.92
C SER A 127 -9.73 0.88 16.23
N ASP A 128 -10.90 0.28 16.40
CA ASP A 128 -11.32 -0.53 17.54
C ASP A 128 -12.23 -1.64 16.99
N GLY A 129 -11.69 -2.86 16.90
CA GLY A 129 -12.42 -4.02 16.35
C GLY A 129 -13.59 -4.48 17.23
N VAL A 130 -13.58 -4.14 18.52
CA VAL A 130 -14.65 -4.50 19.47
C VAL A 130 -15.87 -3.60 19.29
N THR A 131 -15.65 -2.29 19.14
CA THR A 131 -16.74 -1.32 18.97
C THR A 131 -17.07 -1.01 17.51
N GLY A 132 -16.20 -1.40 16.56
CA GLY A 132 -16.33 -1.08 15.14
C GLY A 132 -16.12 0.41 14.82
N ALA A 133 -15.50 1.17 15.72
CA ALA A 133 -15.43 2.63 15.63
C ALA A 133 -14.17 3.13 14.88
N GLY A 134 -14.30 4.30 14.26
CA GLY A 134 -13.18 5.09 13.75
C GLY A 134 -12.75 4.79 12.31
N PHE A 135 -13.55 4.04 11.55
CA PHE A 135 -13.39 3.88 10.09
C PHE A 135 -13.29 5.24 9.37
N GLY A 136 -12.53 5.28 8.29
CA GLY A 136 -12.46 6.39 7.36
C GLY A 136 -11.44 7.47 7.74
N THR A 137 -10.65 7.28 8.80
CA THR A 137 -9.44 8.08 9.05
C THR A 137 -8.22 7.22 8.80
N ARG A 138 -7.34 7.66 7.89
CA ARG A 138 -6.11 6.95 7.58
C ARG A 138 -5.19 6.92 8.79
N ARG A 139 -4.64 5.75 9.06
CA ARG A 139 -3.78 5.52 10.22
C ARG A 139 -2.66 4.57 9.85
N VAL A 140 -1.59 4.65 10.63
CA VAL A 140 -0.34 3.92 10.43
C VAL A 140 0.10 3.24 11.71
N VAL A 141 0.69 2.05 11.57
CA VAL A 141 1.35 1.30 12.63
C VAL A 141 2.53 0.54 12.03
N THR A 142 3.58 0.31 12.83
CA THR A 142 4.78 -0.41 12.40
C THR A 142 5.03 -1.60 13.31
N PHE A 143 5.25 -2.78 12.72
CA PHE A 143 5.65 -3.99 13.45
C PHE A 143 6.22 -5.03 12.49
N PRO A 144 6.96 -6.04 12.99
CA PRO A 144 7.57 -7.03 12.12
C PRO A 144 6.61 -8.15 11.71
N ILE A 145 6.90 -8.78 10.58
CA ILE A 145 6.25 -10.04 10.17
C ILE A 145 6.97 -11.23 10.78
N LEU A 146 6.28 -12.36 10.88
CA LEU A 146 6.78 -13.60 11.48
C LEU A 146 7.17 -14.67 10.46
N ALA A 147 6.47 -14.72 9.32
CA ALA A 147 6.72 -15.74 8.31
C ALA A 147 6.29 -15.27 6.93
N VAL A 148 7.09 -15.64 5.94
CA VAL A 148 6.74 -15.62 4.52
C VAL A 148 6.35 -17.03 4.12
N GLY A 149 5.25 -17.21 3.42
CA GLY A 149 4.78 -18.54 3.08
C GLY A 149 5.58 -19.23 1.97
N PRO A 150 5.40 -20.55 1.79
CA PRO A 150 4.47 -21.39 2.53
C PRO A 150 5.02 -21.76 3.92
N ALA A 151 4.21 -21.63 4.97
CA ALA A 151 4.65 -21.87 6.34
C ALA A 151 3.51 -22.33 7.25
N ARG A 152 3.85 -23.20 8.22
CA ARG A 152 2.97 -23.45 9.37
C ARG A 152 3.11 -22.28 10.34
N VAL A 153 2.00 -21.68 10.71
CA VAL A 153 1.93 -20.52 11.59
C VAL A 153 0.93 -20.80 12.71
N GLY A 154 0.91 -19.94 13.72
CA GLY A 154 -0.09 -20.01 14.77
C GLY A 154 -1.42 -19.38 14.33
N GLY A 155 -2.29 -19.16 15.32
CA GLY A 155 -3.38 -18.21 15.17
C GLY A 155 -4.50 -18.63 14.22
N THR A 156 -5.16 -17.64 13.63
CA THR A 156 -6.28 -17.77 12.70
C THR A 156 -5.97 -18.70 11.51
N PRO A 157 -4.85 -18.54 10.78
CA PRO A 157 -4.61 -19.35 9.58
C PRO A 157 -4.13 -20.78 9.87
N GLY A 158 -3.28 -21.01 10.88
CA GLY A 158 -2.60 -22.30 11.11
C GLY A 158 -1.58 -22.71 10.02
N MET A 159 -1.81 -22.30 8.78
CA MET A 159 -0.95 -22.45 7.62
C MET A 159 -1.20 -21.29 6.65
N ILE A 160 -0.13 -20.75 6.07
CA ILE A 160 -0.19 -19.78 4.98
C ILE A 160 0.41 -20.37 3.70
N SER A 161 -0.11 -19.95 2.55
CA SER A 161 0.37 -20.36 1.23
C SER A 161 1.60 -19.57 0.78
N ASP A 162 2.22 -19.97 -0.33
CA ASP A 162 3.38 -19.28 -0.93
C ASP A 162 3.09 -17.82 -1.35
N THR A 163 1.82 -17.48 -1.58
CA THR A 163 1.36 -16.13 -1.94
C THR A 163 1.01 -15.25 -0.74
N GLN A 164 1.31 -15.70 0.48
CA GLN A 164 0.92 -15.03 1.72
C GLN A 164 2.12 -14.79 2.64
N PHE A 165 2.03 -13.78 3.50
CA PHE A 165 2.89 -13.64 4.68
C PHE A 165 2.07 -13.26 5.90
N TYR A 166 2.63 -13.53 7.08
CA TYR A 166 1.90 -13.54 8.34
C TYR A 166 2.62 -12.73 9.42
N TYR A 167 1.84 -12.08 10.27
CA TYR A 167 2.29 -11.43 11.50
C TYR A 167 1.34 -11.76 12.65
N GLN A 168 1.85 -11.67 13.88
CA GLN A 168 1.07 -11.87 15.09
C GLN A 168 1.58 -10.92 16.16
N VAL A 169 0.86 -9.82 16.34
CA VAL A 169 1.28 -8.73 17.23
C VAL A 169 0.12 -8.43 18.17
N PRO A 170 0.27 -8.72 19.48
CA PRO A 170 -0.79 -8.47 20.44
C PRO A 170 -1.20 -6.99 20.42
N ALA A 171 -2.50 -6.75 20.28
CA ALA A 171 -3.09 -5.42 20.32
C ALA A 171 -2.57 -4.43 19.26
N MET A 172 -1.97 -4.91 18.15
CA MET A 172 -1.68 -4.15 16.93
C MET A 172 -2.03 -4.99 15.72
N ASN A 173 -3.03 -4.56 14.95
CA ASN A 173 -3.50 -5.33 13.82
C ASN A 173 -4.21 -4.45 12.78
N THR A 174 -4.27 -4.95 11.55
CA THR A 174 -5.23 -4.48 10.56
C THR A 174 -6.63 -4.96 10.91
N CYS A 175 -7.66 -4.26 10.46
CA CYS A 175 -9.04 -4.59 10.82
C CYS A 175 -10.04 -4.34 9.70
N ALA A 176 -11.34 -4.49 10.00
CA ALA A 176 -12.42 -4.26 9.05
C ALA A 176 -12.28 -2.89 8.36
N GLY A 177 -12.10 -2.91 7.03
CA GLY A 177 -11.87 -1.73 6.19
C GLY A 177 -10.40 -1.46 5.84
N ASP A 178 -9.44 -2.10 6.50
CA ASP A 178 -8.03 -2.12 6.09
C ASP A 178 -7.76 -3.14 4.99
N SER A 179 -8.68 -4.07 4.74
CA SER A 179 -8.67 -4.96 3.57
C SER A 179 -8.23 -4.23 2.31
N GLY A 180 -7.20 -4.75 1.64
CA GLY A 180 -6.60 -4.16 0.47
C GLY A 180 -5.51 -3.11 0.74
N GLY A 181 -5.33 -2.70 1.98
CA GLY A 181 -4.30 -1.75 2.40
C GLY A 181 -2.89 -2.33 2.37
N PRO A 182 -1.87 -1.47 2.27
CA PRO A 182 -0.50 -1.91 2.13
C PRO A 182 0.13 -2.38 3.43
N ALA A 183 1.12 -3.26 3.25
CA ALA A 183 2.27 -3.36 4.14
C ALA A 183 3.51 -2.91 3.35
N PHE A 184 4.24 -1.92 3.87
CA PHE A 184 5.47 -1.44 3.29
C PHE A 184 6.70 -1.95 4.03
N LEU A 185 7.79 -2.18 3.30
CA LEU A 185 9.10 -2.51 3.84
C LEU A 185 10.14 -1.51 3.31
N VAL A 186 10.97 -0.98 4.20
CA VAL A 186 12.11 -0.16 3.81
C VAL A 186 13.26 -1.06 3.34
N ARG A 187 13.69 -0.89 2.11
CA ARG A 187 14.87 -1.54 1.54
C ARG A 187 15.76 -0.48 0.91
N TRP A 188 17.07 -0.53 1.15
CA TRP A 188 18.01 0.43 0.53
C TRP A 188 17.63 1.92 0.72
N GLY A 189 16.96 2.26 1.83
CA GLY A 189 16.51 3.63 2.12
C GLY A 189 15.14 4.01 1.53
N VAL A 190 14.53 3.14 0.73
CA VAL A 190 13.25 3.37 0.05
C VAL A 190 12.14 2.49 0.65
N GLU A 191 11.00 3.10 0.97
CA GLU A 191 9.80 2.40 1.41
C GLU A 191 9.06 1.77 0.20
N ARG A 192 8.92 0.44 0.19
CA ARG A 192 8.34 -0.31 -0.94
C ARG A 192 7.12 -1.12 -0.53
N HIS A 193 6.13 -1.15 -1.41
CA HIS A 193 4.91 -1.93 -1.24
C HIS A 193 5.21 -3.42 -1.34
N ALA A 194 5.08 -4.15 -0.22
CA ALA A 194 5.41 -5.57 -0.11
C ALA A 194 4.19 -6.49 -0.07
N GLY A 195 3.02 -5.97 0.36
CA GLY A 195 1.82 -6.80 0.45
C GLY A 195 0.54 -6.02 0.63
N VAL A 196 -0.56 -6.77 0.52
CA VAL A 196 -1.94 -6.28 0.56
C VAL A 196 -2.70 -6.99 1.68
N THR A 197 -3.38 -6.24 2.53
CA THR A 197 -4.14 -6.80 3.65
C THR A 197 -5.28 -7.68 3.20
N SER A 198 -5.31 -8.91 3.69
CA SER A 198 -6.26 -9.94 3.25
C SER A 198 -7.23 -10.32 4.36
N PHE A 199 -6.75 -10.99 5.41
CA PHE A 199 -7.61 -11.45 6.52
C PHE A 199 -6.85 -11.52 7.85
N GLY A 200 -7.57 -11.74 8.94
CA GLY A 200 -7.04 -11.86 10.31
C GLY A 200 -8.15 -12.30 11.26
N ASP A 201 -7.90 -12.20 12.57
CA ASP A 201 -8.91 -12.50 13.58
C ASP A 201 -10.04 -11.45 13.60
N ASP A 202 -11.30 -11.87 13.80
CA ASP A 202 -12.47 -10.95 13.82
C ASP A 202 -12.31 -9.77 14.81
N PRO A 203 -11.75 -9.94 16.03
CA PRO A 203 -11.51 -8.83 16.95
C PRO A 203 -10.35 -7.90 16.54
N CYS A 204 -9.51 -8.31 15.58
CA CYS A 204 -8.32 -7.60 15.14
C CYS A 204 -7.31 -7.38 16.27
N THR A 205 -7.04 -8.41 17.08
CA THR A 205 -6.19 -8.31 18.27
C THR A 205 -5.07 -9.34 18.33
N LEU A 206 -5.14 -10.37 17.48
CA LEU A 206 -4.23 -11.50 17.50
C LEU A 206 -3.26 -11.46 16.33
N ASP A 207 -3.77 -11.55 15.10
CA ASP A 207 -2.96 -11.82 13.91
C ASP A 207 -3.57 -11.34 12.60
N GLY A 208 -2.73 -11.28 11.57
CA GLY A 208 -3.15 -10.96 10.23
C GLY A 208 -2.28 -11.57 9.15
N VAL A 209 -2.86 -11.67 7.96
CA VAL A 209 -2.26 -12.23 6.75
C VAL A 209 -2.36 -11.20 5.63
N GLN A 210 -1.25 -11.01 4.95
CA GLN A 210 -1.15 -10.20 3.74
C GLN A 210 -0.97 -11.11 2.52
N ALA A 211 -1.60 -10.76 1.40
CA ALA A 211 -1.20 -11.27 0.10
C ALA A 211 0.11 -10.58 -0.33
N ARG A 212 1.08 -11.38 -0.77
CA ARG A 212 2.40 -10.92 -1.25
C ARG A 212 2.28 -10.25 -2.60
N THR A 213 2.94 -9.11 -2.80
CA THR A 213 3.06 -8.50 -4.14
C THR A 213 4.32 -8.93 -4.88
N ASP A 214 5.33 -9.43 -4.16
CA ASP A 214 6.63 -9.82 -4.70
C ASP A 214 6.63 -11.23 -5.34
N HIS A 215 5.71 -12.10 -4.93
CA HIS A 215 5.72 -13.50 -5.36
C HIS A 215 5.62 -13.60 -6.87
N HIS A 216 6.46 -14.40 -7.51
CA HIS A 216 6.62 -14.39 -8.97
C HIS A 216 5.32 -14.65 -9.76
N GLN A 217 4.41 -15.49 -9.24
CA GLN A 217 3.09 -15.68 -9.86
C GLN A 217 2.21 -14.42 -9.78
N ILE A 218 2.31 -13.68 -8.68
CA ILE A 218 1.62 -12.41 -8.47
C ILE A 218 2.27 -11.30 -9.30
N ALA A 219 3.59 -11.22 -9.34
CA ALA A 219 4.30 -10.23 -10.15
C ALA A 219 3.96 -10.37 -11.65
N ARG A 220 3.76 -11.61 -12.13
CA ARG A 220 3.27 -11.93 -13.48
C ARG A 220 1.82 -11.52 -13.74
N PHE A 221 1.08 -11.17 -12.71
CA PHE A 221 -0.23 -10.55 -12.83
C PHE A 221 -0.12 -9.03 -12.74
N ILE A 222 0.66 -8.51 -11.77
CA ILE A 222 0.77 -7.07 -11.52
C ILE A 222 1.39 -6.34 -12.70
N GLN A 223 2.60 -6.72 -13.11
CA GLN A 223 3.34 -5.95 -14.11
C GLN A 223 2.63 -5.94 -15.48
N PRO A 224 2.21 -7.09 -16.04
CA PRO A 224 1.53 -7.07 -17.34
C PRO A 224 0.19 -6.30 -17.31
N THR A 225 -0.48 -6.25 -16.15
CA THR A 225 -1.71 -5.47 -16.02
C THR A 225 -1.42 -3.97 -15.96
N ILE A 226 -0.35 -3.54 -15.28
CA ILE A 226 0.11 -2.13 -15.34
C ILE A 226 0.45 -1.75 -16.78
N ASP A 227 1.23 -2.60 -17.46
CA ASP A 227 1.63 -2.38 -18.86
C ASP A 227 0.41 -2.29 -19.78
N GLU A 228 -0.64 -3.06 -19.53
CA GLU A 228 -1.87 -2.97 -20.31
C GLU A 228 -2.72 -1.73 -19.96
N PHE A 229 -2.85 -1.41 -18.67
CA PHE A 229 -3.62 -0.25 -18.21
C PHE A 229 -3.00 1.08 -18.66
N GLU A 230 -1.67 1.11 -18.77
CA GLU A 230 -0.87 2.33 -18.95
C GLU A 230 0.15 2.23 -20.10
N ALA A 231 -0.12 1.39 -21.13
CA ALA A 231 0.80 1.11 -22.23
C ALA A 231 1.42 2.35 -22.89
N ASP A 232 0.64 3.43 -23.02
CA ASP A 232 1.04 4.68 -23.66
C ASP A 232 1.73 5.66 -22.69
N ASN A 233 1.91 5.29 -21.42
CA ASN A 233 2.53 6.11 -20.40
C ASN A 233 3.95 5.59 -20.11
N PRO A 234 5.01 6.32 -20.53
CA PRO A 234 6.37 5.92 -20.23
C PRO A 234 6.71 6.04 -18.73
N CYS A 235 5.92 6.79 -17.96
CA CYS A 235 6.09 7.00 -16.51
C CYS A 235 5.29 6.01 -15.65
N ARG A 236 4.87 4.89 -16.23
CA ARG A 236 4.17 3.82 -15.51
C ARG A 236 5.17 3.02 -14.69
N ALA A 237 4.71 2.35 -13.64
CA ALA A 237 5.57 1.47 -12.86
C ALA A 237 5.91 0.18 -13.64
N ASP A 238 6.96 0.18 -14.47
CA ASP A 238 7.41 -0.95 -15.28
C ASP A 238 8.77 -1.57 -14.92
N GLY A 239 9.41 -1.04 -13.89
CA GLY A 239 10.71 -1.48 -13.40
C GLY A 239 11.86 -0.83 -14.15
N LEU A 240 11.58 0.09 -15.07
CA LEU A 240 12.56 0.94 -15.72
C LEU A 240 12.42 2.34 -15.16
N CYS A 241 13.54 2.93 -14.77
CA CYS A 241 13.56 4.32 -14.40
C CYS A 241 13.55 5.21 -15.66
N GLU A 242 12.49 5.99 -15.87
CA GLU A 242 12.41 7.02 -16.92
C GLU A 242 12.60 8.43 -16.33
N ALA A 243 13.84 8.89 -16.27
CA ALA A 243 14.19 10.19 -15.69
C ALA A 243 13.51 11.39 -16.39
N SER A 244 13.03 11.25 -17.63
CA SER A 244 12.28 12.33 -18.29
C SER A 244 10.87 12.55 -17.70
N CYS A 245 10.38 11.61 -16.89
CA CYS A 245 9.13 11.72 -16.16
C CYS A 245 9.23 12.56 -14.88
N ASP A 246 10.46 12.89 -14.46
CA ASP A 246 10.78 13.49 -13.17
C ASP A 246 10.84 15.01 -13.28
N VAL A 247 9.69 15.64 -13.50
CA VAL A 247 9.56 17.07 -13.84
C VAL A 247 9.22 17.99 -12.65
N GLY A 248 9.55 17.57 -11.42
CA GLY A 248 9.33 18.36 -10.19
C GLY A 248 8.97 17.49 -8.99
N PRO A 249 8.52 18.09 -7.87
CA PRO A 249 8.34 17.40 -6.59
C PRO A 249 7.10 16.49 -6.52
N GLU A 250 6.12 16.71 -7.40
CA GLU A 250 4.81 16.06 -7.26
C GLU A 250 4.71 14.73 -7.99
N VAL A 251 5.63 14.49 -8.93
CA VAL A 251 5.49 13.46 -9.95
C VAL A 251 6.88 13.00 -10.37
N VAL A 252 7.24 11.82 -9.89
CA VAL A 252 8.45 11.09 -10.24
C VAL A 252 8.07 9.69 -10.70
N ASP A 253 8.84 9.11 -11.60
CA ASP A 253 8.69 7.71 -11.97
C ASP A 253 8.84 6.84 -10.70
N PRO A 254 7.86 5.99 -10.34
CA PRO A 254 7.94 5.17 -9.14
C PRO A 254 9.09 4.14 -9.14
N ASP A 255 9.66 3.79 -10.29
CA ASP A 255 10.85 2.94 -10.40
C ASP A 255 12.18 3.73 -10.31
N CYS A 256 12.07 5.06 -10.35
CA CYS A 256 12.96 6.11 -9.83
C CYS A 256 13.77 5.84 -8.55
N ALA A 257 13.12 5.19 -7.57
CA ALA A 257 13.31 5.58 -6.18
C ALA A 257 14.74 5.38 -5.62
N ASP A 258 15.42 4.29 -5.94
CA ASP A 258 16.77 4.04 -5.43
C ASP A 258 17.85 4.92 -6.06
N LEU A 259 17.60 5.38 -7.30
CA LEU A 259 18.56 6.18 -8.05
C LEU A 259 18.56 7.64 -7.58
N HIS A 260 17.46 8.07 -6.98
CA HIS A 260 17.20 9.46 -6.55
C HIS A 260 17.01 9.59 -5.04
N CYS A 261 17.75 8.85 -4.22
CA CYS A 261 17.79 9.08 -2.76
C CYS A 261 18.92 10.02 -2.30
N GLY A 262 19.57 10.73 -3.21
CA GLY A 262 20.65 11.69 -2.92
C GLY A 262 20.37 13.04 -3.58
N ALA A 263 21.23 14.03 -3.31
CA ALA A 263 21.10 15.36 -3.92
C ALA A 263 21.51 15.32 -5.41
N ASP A 264 20.54 15.09 -6.29
CA ASP A 264 20.72 14.98 -7.74
C ASP A 264 19.74 15.82 -8.57
N GLY A 265 18.81 16.51 -7.90
CA GLY A 265 17.82 17.42 -8.47
C GLY A 265 16.47 16.80 -8.78
N VAL A 266 16.27 15.51 -8.50
CA VAL A 266 14.99 14.81 -8.65
C VAL A 266 14.46 14.44 -7.27
N CYS A 267 13.21 14.80 -6.96
CA CYS A 267 12.60 14.46 -5.67
C CYS A 267 11.91 13.09 -5.69
N SER A 268 12.52 12.07 -5.10
CA SER A 268 11.88 10.80 -4.80
C SER A 268 11.23 10.78 -3.40
N LEU A 269 9.91 10.95 -3.39
CA LEU A 269 9.10 10.89 -2.15
C LEU A 269 9.12 9.53 -1.43
N ALA A 270 9.69 8.49 -2.04
CA ALA A 270 9.77 7.16 -1.44
C ALA A 270 11.04 6.95 -0.59
N CYS A 271 12.02 7.85 -0.67
CA CYS A 271 13.22 7.80 0.16
C CYS A 271 12.90 8.23 1.59
N VAL A 272 13.17 7.35 2.56
CA VAL A 272 12.83 7.55 3.98
C VAL A 272 14.04 7.46 4.93
N GLN A 273 15.21 7.01 4.44
CA GLN A 273 16.45 6.87 5.24
C GLN A 273 17.75 7.02 4.40
N PRO A 274 18.40 8.20 4.35
CA PRO A 274 17.82 9.51 4.70
C PRO A 274 16.69 9.87 3.73
N ALA A 275 15.83 10.82 4.12
CA ALA A 275 14.91 11.43 3.18
C ALA A 275 15.68 12.11 2.06
N ASP A 276 15.12 12.10 0.85
CA ASP A 276 15.72 12.76 -0.29
C ASP A 276 15.82 14.28 -0.03
N PRO A 277 17.04 14.86 -0.07
CA PRO A 277 17.24 16.28 0.19
C PRO A 277 16.56 17.20 -0.84
N ASP A 278 16.28 16.74 -2.05
CA ASP A 278 15.69 17.56 -3.11
C ASP A 278 14.18 17.79 -2.92
N CYS A 279 13.50 16.91 -2.17
CA CYS A 279 12.08 17.06 -1.83
C CYS A 279 11.75 18.23 -0.89
N ALA A 280 12.75 18.82 -0.23
CA ALA A 280 12.56 19.95 0.68
C ALA A 280 12.72 21.32 0.00
N LEU A 281 13.13 21.37 -1.28
CA LEU A 281 13.51 22.62 -1.94
C LEU A 281 12.33 23.46 -2.46
N ASP A 282 11.11 22.91 -2.50
CA ASP A 282 9.92 23.57 -3.07
C ASP A 282 9.04 24.34 -2.06
N ASP A 283 9.41 24.37 -0.77
CA ASP A 283 8.80 25.31 0.19
C ASP A 283 9.36 26.75 0.05
N ALA A 284 10.29 27.00 -0.88
CA ALA A 284 10.71 28.35 -1.21
C ALA A 284 9.74 28.95 -2.26
N PRO A 285 8.88 29.93 -1.91
CA PRO A 285 8.08 30.61 -2.92
C PRO A 285 9.03 31.18 -3.97
N ALA A 286 8.80 30.80 -5.23
CA ALA A 286 9.57 31.21 -6.39
C ALA A 286 9.98 32.69 -6.27
N ARG A 287 11.23 32.92 -5.88
CA ARG A 287 11.81 34.26 -5.84
C ARG A 287 12.12 34.66 -7.27
N TRP A 288 11.11 35.21 -7.95
CA TRP A 288 11.29 35.99 -9.15
C TRP A 288 12.20 37.19 -8.86
N TRP A 289 13.45 37.18 -9.34
CA TRP A 289 14.30 38.36 -9.55
C TRP A 289 15.15 38.10 -10.79
N ARG A 290 14.92 38.81 -11.91
CA ARG A 290 15.50 40.11 -12.30
C ARG A 290 16.98 40.05 -12.62
#